data_AF-A0A804I3D1-F1
#
_entry.id   AF-A0A804I3D1-F1
#
_cell.length_a   1.000
_cell.length_b   1.000
_cell.length_c   1.000
_cell.angle_alpha   90.00
_cell.angle_beta   90.00
_cell.angle_gamma   90.00
#
_symmetry.space_group_name_H-M   'P 1'
#
loop_
_entity.id
_entity.type
_entity.pdbx_description
1 polymer ?
#
loop_
_entity_poly.entity_id
_entity_poly.type
_entity_poly.pdbx_seq_one_letter_code
_entity_poly.pdbx_strand_id
1 'polypeptide(L)'
;MAIAAAAAGAVSSPNLYYRPGNPRLPHQQETAASATLIVKPKSAIFGRRALSSFLCDSQRNDDGRTGVLPIRSEMTTESATSDDPGFADRGAGLHHIPRISPLMAASPAVASSVALPPKRYKKSVCLFYCEEMRELAERVALESDSIYLRSISWRKFEDGFPNLFIPNAHGIRGQHVAFLASFSSPGVIFEQLSVIFALPRLFISSFTLVLPFFPTGSYERMEDEGDVATAFTLARTLSNIPISRGGPTSLVIFDIHALQERFYFGDSVLPCFESGVPLLKNRLQQLPDSENISIAFPDDGAWKRFHKQLQHFPMIICNKVREGDQRIVRLKEGDPRGRHVVIVDDLVQSGGTLIECQKVLAAHGAERVSAYVTHGIFPNRSWERFNNDNGVGPSNGLSYFWITDSCPLTVKEVKNRPPFEILSLAGEIAAALQI
;
A
#
# COMPACT_ATOMS: atom_id res chain seq x y z
N MET A 1 14.46 19.39 61.97
CA MET A 1 15.63 18.88 62.73
C MET A 1 16.64 18.39 61.70
N ALA A 2 17.84 18.97 61.71
CA ALA A 2 18.98 18.63 60.86
C ALA A 2 19.43 17.17 61.10
N ILE A 3 20.10 16.50 60.14
CA ILE A 3 21.56 16.45 60.03
C ILE A 3 21.97 16.06 58.58
N ALA A 4 23.08 16.65 58.13
CA ALA A 4 23.78 16.40 56.87
C ALA A 4 25.02 15.49 57.07
N ALA A 5 25.44 14.77 56.02
CA ALA A 5 26.82 14.36 55.63
C ALA A 5 26.71 13.24 54.56
N ALA A 6 27.12 13.41 53.29
CA ALA A 6 28.48 13.37 52.72
C ALA A 6 29.18 11.99 52.80
N ALA A 7 29.38 11.32 51.64
CA ALA A 7 30.69 10.87 51.13
C ALA A 7 30.59 9.77 50.03
N ALA A 8 31.58 9.86 49.14
CA ALA A 8 32.01 9.03 48.00
C ALA A 8 32.03 7.50 48.16
N GLY A 9 32.07 6.78 47.01
CA GLY A 9 32.62 5.43 46.95
C GLY A 9 32.25 4.62 45.71
N ALA A 10 33.27 4.28 44.90
CA ALA A 10 33.20 3.50 43.66
C ALA A 10 32.95 1.99 43.88
N VAL A 11 32.28 1.32 42.92
CA VAL A 11 32.17 -0.15 42.79
C VAL A 11 31.92 -0.48 41.30
N SER A 12 32.96 -0.82 40.51
CA SER A 12 33.49 -2.16 40.19
C SER A 12 32.86 -2.83 38.95
N SER A 13 33.68 -2.96 37.89
CA SER A 13 33.49 -3.90 36.77
C SER A 13 33.95 -5.31 37.16
N PRO A 14 33.41 -6.38 36.56
CA PRO A 14 34.10 -7.65 36.46
C PRO A 14 34.73 -7.83 35.07
N ASN A 15 36.05 -7.99 35.06
CA ASN A 15 36.81 -8.65 34.00
C ASN A 15 36.47 -10.15 34.00
N LEU A 16 36.37 -10.76 32.82
CA LEU A 16 36.73 -12.16 32.64
C LEU A 16 37.56 -12.31 31.36
N TYR A 17 38.78 -12.80 31.61
CA TYR A 17 39.87 -13.08 30.69
C TYR A 17 39.55 -14.24 29.75
N TYR A 18 39.94 -14.15 28.47
CA TYR A 18 40.75 -15.19 27.83
C TYR A 18 41.55 -14.62 26.64
N ARG A 19 42.85 -14.95 26.60
CA ARG A 19 43.84 -14.56 25.57
C ARG A 19 44.13 -15.74 24.62
N PRO A 20 44.78 -15.49 23.46
CA PRO A 20 44.69 -16.34 22.27
C PRO A 20 45.80 -17.40 22.18
N GLY A 21 45.56 -18.42 21.36
CA GLY A 21 46.57 -19.40 20.93
C GLY A 21 46.32 -19.88 19.51
N ASN A 22 47.32 -19.69 18.65
CA ASN A 22 47.48 -20.33 17.34
C ASN A 22 48.62 -21.35 17.48
N PRO A 23 48.57 -22.54 16.87
CA PRO A 23 49.50 -22.77 15.75
C PRO A 23 49.09 -23.81 14.66
N ARG A 24 49.51 -23.49 13.43
CA ARG A 24 50.15 -24.32 12.37
C ARG A 24 49.36 -25.34 11.50
N LEU A 25 49.72 -25.26 10.21
CA LEU A 25 49.43 -26.06 9.01
C LEU A 25 49.90 -27.54 9.09
N PRO A 26 49.50 -28.39 8.11
CA PRO A 26 50.40 -28.71 6.99
C PRO A 26 49.75 -28.76 5.57
N HIS A 27 50.63 -28.89 4.58
CA HIS A 27 50.53 -28.78 3.12
C HIS A 27 50.04 -30.03 2.34
N GLN A 28 49.70 -29.77 1.05
CA GLN A 28 49.86 -30.55 -0.22
C GLN A 28 48.54 -30.91 -0.93
N GLN A 29 48.22 -30.35 -2.13
CA GLN A 29 48.59 -30.76 -3.50
C GLN A 29 48.06 -32.19 -3.81
N GLU A 30 47.11 -32.44 -4.74
CA GLU A 30 47.28 -32.40 -6.21
C GLU A 30 45.96 -32.59 -7.01
N THR A 31 45.97 -32.01 -8.23
CA THR A 31 45.41 -32.47 -9.52
C THR A 31 43.92 -32.58 -9.87
N ALA A 32 43.65 -32.02 -11.06
CA ALA A 32 42.47 -31.96 -11.92
C ALA A 32 41.79 -33.29 -12.31
N ALA A 33 40.48 -33.22 -12.59
CA ALA A 33 39.88 -33.84 -13.77
C ALA A 33 38.50 -33.23 -14.10
N SER A 34 38.30 -32.99 -15.39
CA SER A 34 37.13 -32.44 -16.06
C SER A 34 36.05 -33.51 -16.24
N ALA A 35 34.77 -33.16 -16.08
CA ALA A 35 33.65 -33.93 -16.64
C ALA A 35 32.42 -33.04 -16.86
N THR A 36 32.33 -32.52 -18.09
CA THR A 36 31.13 -31.93 -18.68
C THR A 36 30.03 -32.99 -18.80
N LEU A 37 28.85 -32.74 -18.23
CA LEU A 37 27.66 -33.56 -18.50
C LEU A 37 26.58 -32.70 -19.15
N ILE A 38 26.49 -32.87 -20.46
CA ILE A 38 25.47 -32.30 -21.35
C ILE A 38 24.16 -33.08 -21.11
N VAL A 39 23.11 -32.40 -20.66
CA VAL A 39 21.74 -32.93 -20.70
C VAL A 39 20.94 -32.11 -21.72
N LYS A 40 20.63 -32.74 -22.87
CA LYS A 40 19.69 -32.22 -23.88
C LYS A 40 18.25 -32.43 -23.41
N PRO A 41 17.31 -31.48 -23.57
CA PRO A 41 15.89 -31.76 -23.44
C PRO A 41 15.34 -32.30 -24.77
N LYS A 42 14.65 -33.44 -24.72
CA LYS A 42 13.77 -33.91 -25.80
C LYS A 42 12.35 -33.40 -25.55
N SER A 43 11.85 -32.68 -26.54
CA SER A 43 10.45 -32.34 -26.79
C SER A 43 9.59 -33.57 -27.04
N ALA A 44 8.37 -33.60 -26.52
CA ALA A 44 7.21 -34.21 -27.17
C ALA A 44 5.88 -33.67 -26.61
N ILE A 45 5.01 -33.32 -27.54
CA ILE A 45 3.64 -32.82 -27.40
C ILE A 45 2.68 -34.03 -27.41
N PHE A 46 1.48 -33.83 -26.86
CA PHE A 46 0.15 -34.42 -27.17
C PHE A 46 -0.49 -35.33 -26.12
N GLY A 47 -1.76 -35.02 -25.80
CA GLY A 47 -2.75 -36.02 -25.40
C GLY A 47 -3.75 -35.58 -24.33
N ARG A 48 -4.91 -35.08 -24.77
CA ARG A 48 -6.14 -34.91 -23.95
C ARG A 48 -6.75 -36.26 -23.55
N ARG A 49 -7.65 -36.19 -22.54
CA ARG A 49 -8.67 -37.16 -22.04
C ARG A 49 -8.21 -37.90 -20.78
N ALA A 50 -9.04 -38.22 -19.80
CA ALA A 50 -10.41 -37.84 -19.43
C ALA A 50 -10.59 -38.29 -17.97
N LEU A 51 -11.51 -37.64 -17.25
CA LEU A 51 -11.96 -38.05 -15.93
C LEU A 51 -12.65 -39.42 -15.97
N SER A 52 -12.31 -40.29 -15.03
CA SER A 52 -13.21 -41.35 -14.54
C SER A 52 -12.89 -41.73 -13.10
N SER A 53 -13.85 -41.46 -12.21
CA SER A 53 -14.35 -42.30 -11.12
C SER A 53 -13.43 -43.38 -10.54
N PHE A 54 -13.10 -43.24 -9.25
CA PHE A 54 -12.82 -44.37 -8.37
C PHE A 54 -13.95 -44.47 -7.34
N LEU A 55 -14.76 -45.53 -7.47
CA LEU A 55 -15.60 -46.05 -6.40
C LEU A 55 -14.71 -46.82 -5.42
N CYS A 56 -14.95 -46.58 -4.13
CA CYS A 56 -14.38 -47.27 -3.00
C CYS A 56 -15.20 -48.54 -2.71
N ASP A 57 -14.53 -49.66 -2.47
CA ASP A 57 -15.17 -50.92 -2.06
C ASP A 57 -14.85 -51.23 -0.58
N SER A 58 -15.95 -51.44 0.14
CA SER A 58 -16.22 -52.19 1.38
C SER A 58 -15.09 -52.73 2.26
N GLN A 59 -15.23 -52.51 3.58
CA GLN A 59 -15.58 -53.59 4.54
C GLN A 59 -15.97 -53.05 5.94
N ARG A 60 -17.20 -53.38 6.36
CA ARG A 60 -17.72 -53.87 7.68
C ARG A 60 -17.05 -53.35 8.98
N ASN A 61 -17.77 -52.93 10.03
CA ASN A 61 -18.82 -53.66 10.76
C ASN A 61 -19.62 -52.74 11.73
N ASP A 62 -20.82 -53.22 12.11
CA ASP A 62 -21.84 -52.71 13.04
C ASP A 62 -21.40 -52.13 14.39
N ASP A 63 -22.10 -51.10 14.89
CA ASP A 63 -23.25 -51.27 15.81
C ASP A 63 -23.76 -49.91 16.37
N GLY A 64 -25.09 -49.75 16.49
CA GLY A 64 -25.67 -48.97 17.59
C GLY A 64 -26.53 -47.73 17.30
N ARG A 65 -27.84 -47.99 17.10
CA ARG A 65 -29.02 -47.26 17.66
C ARG A 65 -29.42 -45.84 17.21
N THR A 66 -30.68 -45.80 16.74
CA THR A 66 -31.76 -44.78 16.95
C THR A 66 -31.50 -43.36 16.42
N GLY A 67 -32.32 -42.71 15.60
CA GLY A 67 -33.66 -42.92 15.06
C GLY A 67 -34.21 -41.51 14.74
N VAL A 68 -34.58 -41.22 13.48
CA VAL A 68 -35.24 -39.96 13.09
C VAL A 68 -36.22 -40.20 11.92
N LEU A 69 -37.37 -39.54 12.02
CA LEU A 69 -38.56 -39.55 11.16
C LEU A 69 -38.32 -39.11 9.69
N PRO A 70 -39.20 -39.51 8.73
CA PRO A 70 -39.05 -39.15 7.32
C PRO A 70 -39.91 -37.94 6.92
N ILE A 71 -39.42 -37.13 5.98
CA ILE A 71 -40.24 -36.26 5.13
C ILE A 71 -39.91 -36.59 3.66
N ARG A 72 -40.96 -37.02 2.95
CA ARG A 72 -41.04 -37.27 1.50
C ARG A 72 -41.33 -35.95 0.78
N SER A 73 -40.72 -35.74 -0.38
CA SER A 73 -41.42 -35.14 -1.53
C SER A 73 -40.71 -35.57 -2.82
N GLU A 74 -41.46 -36.30 -3.64
CA GLU A 74 -41.07 -36.88 -4.93
C GLU A 74 -41.00 -35.79 -6.02
N MET A 75 -39.98 -35.92 -6.87
CA MET A 75 -39.90 -35.34 -8.22
C MET A 75 -40.65 -36.27 -9.18
N THR A 76 -41.43 -35.72 -10.10
CA THR A 76 -41.77 -36.39 -11.36
C THR A 76 -41.45 -35.49 -12.55
N THR A 77 -40.87 -36.15 -13.53
CA THR A 77 -40.26 -35.69 -14.78
C THR A 77 -41.22 -35.84 -15.97
N GLU A 78 -40.75 -35.38 -17.13
CA GLU A 78 -41.14 -35.73 -18.51
C GLU A 78 -42.27 -34.90 -19.15
N SER A 79 -42.34 -34.67 -20.47
CA SER A 79 -41.40 -34.38 -21.56
C SER A 79 -42.23 -34.18 -22.84
N ALA A 80 -41.94 -33.11 -23.59
CA ALA A 80 -41.95 -32.87 -25.05
C ALA A 80 -42.99 -33.45 -26.07
N THR A 81 -43.16 -32.66 -27.15
CA THR A 81 -43.65 -32.91 -28.54
C THR A 81 -45.18 -32.89 -28.77
N SER A 82 -45.76 -32.51 -29.90
CA SER A 82 -45.47 -31.66 -31.09
C SER A 82 -46.76 -31.61 -31.94
N ASP A 83 -46.90 -30.59 -32.78
CA ASP A 83 -47.70 -30.50 -34.02
C ASP A 83 -49.26 -30.39 -34.02
N ASP A 84 -49.70 -29.45 -34.86
CA ASP A 84 -51.06 -29.04 -35.27
C ASP A 84 -51.56 -29.91 -36.45
N PRO A 85 -52.89 -30.07 -36.70
CA PRO A 85 -53.49 -29.29 -37.80
C PRO A 85 -54.99 -28.95 -37.63
N GLY A 86 -55.45 -27.93 -38.37
CA GLY A 86 -56.80 -27.36 -38.26
C GLY A 86 -57.88 -27.83 -39.26
N PHE A 87 -58.95 -27.01 -39.27
CA PHE A 87 -59.98 -26.73 -40.30
C PHE A 87 -61.43 -27.22 -40.11
N ALA A 88 -62.37 -26.25 -39.99
CA ALA A 88 -63.76 -26.16 -40.54
C ALA A 88 -64.64 -25.26 -39.61
N ASP A 89 -65.65 -24.48 -40.01
CA ASP A 89 -66.11 -23.75 -41.21
C ASP A 89 -67.35 -22.91 -40.76
N ARG A 90 -67.58 -21.71 -41.37
CA ARG A 90 -68.80 -20.83 -41.46
C ARG A 90 -69.69 -20.57 -40.21
N GLY A 91 -70.03 -19.32 -39.81
CA GLY A 91 -70.69 -18.18 -40.50
C GLY A 91 -72.00 -17.86 -39.72
N ALA A 92 -72.52 -16.65 -39.46
CA ALA A 92 -72.39 -15.30 -40.00
C ALA A 92 -72.92 -14.25 -38.98
N GLY A 93 -72.59 -12.95 -39.19
CA GLY A 93 -73.22 -11.82 -38.50
C GLY A 93 -72.50 -10.48 -38.73
N LEU A 94 -72.91 -9.74 -39.76
CA LEU A 94 -72.39 -8.42 -40.16
C LEU A 94 -73.05 -7.27 -39.38
N HIS A 95 -72.26 -6.31 -38.90
CA HIS A 95 -72.67 -4.89 -38.78
C HIS A 95 -71.49 -3.97 -39.14
N HIS A 96 -71.78 -2.97 -39.97
CA HIS A 96 -70.86 -2.02 -40.59
C HIS A 96 -70.99 -0.65 -39.91
N ILE A 97 -69.89 -0.05 -39.43
CA ILE A 97 -69.81 1.36 -38.99
C ILE A 97 -68.51 1.98 -39.55
N PRO A 98 -68.53 3.23 -40.07
CA PRO A 98 -67.45 3.81 -40.85
C PRO A 98 -66.36 4.52 -40.00
N ARG A 99 -65.17 4.67 -40.61
CA ARG A 99 -64.01 5.40 -40.09
C ARG A 99 -64.32 6.90 -39.88
N ILE A 100 -64.04 7.39 -38.67
CA ILE A 100 -63.95 8.82 -38.32
C ILE A 100 -62.53 9.08 -37.81
N SER A 101 -61.89 10.14 -38.33
CA SER A 101 -60.52 10.57 -38.04
C SER A 101 -60.31 10.97 -36.57
N PRO A 102 -59.18 10.65 -35.92
CA PRO A 102 -58.91 11.17 -34.59
C PRO A 102 -58.45 12.63 -34.62
N LEU A 103 -59.18 13.41 -33.85
CA LEU A 103 -58.95 14.78 -33.41
C LEU A 103 -57.55 14.93 -32.77
N MET A 104 -56.91 16.09 -32.98
CA MET A 104 -55.64 16.44 -32.37
C MET A 104 -55.71 16.42 -30.83
N ALA A 105 -54.91 15.56 -30.21
CA ALA A 105 -54.67 15.60 -28.77
C ALA A 105 -53.54 16.61 -28.47
N ALA A 106 -53.87 17.64 -27.70
CA ALA A 106 -52.91 18.57 -27.15
C ALA A 106 -51.89 17.84 -26.26
N SER A 107 -50.60 18.02 -26.55
CA SER A 107 -49.51 17.51 -25.72
C SER A 107 -49.45 18.27 -24.39
N PRO A 108 -49.30 17.60 -23.23
CA PRO A 108 -48.99 18.29 -22.00
C PRO A 108 -47.58 18.86 -22.10
N ALA A 109 -47.45 20.17 -21.89
CA ALA A 109 -46.15 20.84 -21.81
C ALA A 109 -45.35 20.22 -20.66
N VAL A 110 -44.29 19.49 -21.01
CA VAL A 110 -43.29 19.00 -20.07
C VAL A 110 -42.53 20.23 -19.57
N ALA A 111 -42.86 20.70 -18.36
CA ALA A 111 -42.05 21.66 -17.67
C ALA A 111 -40.68 21.00 -17.41
N SER A 112 -39.69 21.37 -18.23
CA SER A 112 -38.30 20.99 -18.03
C SER A 112 -37.82 21.67 -16.75
N SER A 113 -37.88 20.95 -15.63
CA SER A 113 -37.12 21.33 -14.45
C SER A 113 -35.65 21.16 -14.81
N VAL A 114 -35.01 22.29 -15.11
CA VAL A 114 -33.54 22.36 -15.17
C VAL A 114 -33.07 21.97 -13.77
N ALA A 115 -32.70 20.71 -13.60
CA ALA A 115 -32.01 20.24 -12.41
C ALA A 115 -30.70 21.01 -12.36
N LEU A 116 -30.62 21.99 -11.45
CA LEU A 116 -29.37 22.62 -11.09
C LEU A 116 -28.36 21.50 -10.80
N PRO A 117 -27.12 21.57 -11.32
CA PRO A 117 -26.11 20.57 -10.99
C PRO A 117 -26.06 20.46 -9.47
N PRO A 118 -26.00 19.23 -8.90
CA PRO A 118 -25.98 19.07 -7.46
C PRO A 118 -24.83 19.93 -6.94
N LYS A 119 -25.14 20.91 -6.07
CA LYS A 119 -24.12 21.63 -5.33
C LYS A 119 -23.30 20.55 -4.60
N ARG A 120 -22.08 20.28 -5.07
CA ARG A 120 -21.11 19.47 -4.32
C ARG A 120 -20.77 20.27 -3.07
N TYR A 121 -21.53 20.08 -2.00
CA TYR A 121 -21.18 20.60 -0.70
C TYR A 121 -19.87 19.91 -0.30
N LYS A 122 -18.79 20.69 -0.15
CA LYS A 122 -17.53 20.17 0.39
C LYS A 122 -17.80 19.59 1.77
N LYS A 123 -17.29 18.40 2.01
CA LYS A 123 -17.47 17.64 3.24
C LYS A 123 -16.63 18.31 4.33
N SER A 124 -17.27 18.79 5.39
CA SER A 124 -16.56 19.30 6.56
C SER A 124 -15.99 18.13 7.37
N VAL A 125 -14.68 18.08 7.54
CA VAL A 125 -13.96 16.97 8.19
C VAL A 125 -13.26 17.45 9.46
N CYS A 126 -13.53 16.80 10.59
CA CYS A 126 -12.73 16.92 11.80
C CYS A 126 -11.51 16.00 11.68
N LEU A 127 -10.32 16.58 11.49
CA LEU A 127 -9.07 15.84 11.37
C LEU A 127 -8.35 15.75 12.72
N PHE A 128 -8.39 14.57 13.33
CA PHE A 128 -7.49 14.19 14.42
C PHE A 128 -6.14 13.76 13.85
N TYR A 129 -5.08 13.85 14.66
CA TYR A 129 -3.74 13.44 14.26
C TYR A 129 -2.95 12.92 15.45
N CYS A 130 -1.99 12.03 15.20
CA CYS A 130 -0.98 11.67 16.19
C CYS A 130 0.09 12.77 16.27
N GLU A 131 0.76 12.86 17.42
CA GLU A 131 1.69 13.95 17.68
C GLU A 131 2.84 14.03 16.67
N GLU A 132 3.33 12.88 16.20
CA GLU A 132 4.39 12.81 15.18
C GLU A 132 3.99 13.48 13.86
N MET A 133 2.70 13.48 13.52
CA MET A 133 2.15 14.01 12.27
C MET A 133 1.64 15.45 12.38
N ARG A 134 1.86 16.15 13.50
CA ARG A 134 1.35 17.51 13.72
C ARG A 134 1.68 18.46 12.57
N GLU A 135 2.95 18.53 12.14
CA GLU A 135 3.36 19.42 11.05
C GLU A 135 2.68 19.11 9.72
N LEU A 136 2.37 17.84 9.44
CA LEU A 136 1.64 17.43 8.24
C LEU A 136 0.15 17.75 8.39
N ALA A 137 -0.45 17.49 9.55
CA ALA A 137 -1.85 17.82 9.82
C ALA A 137 -2.14 19.33 9.65
N GLU A 138 -1.25 20.18 10.18
CA GLU A 138 -1.33 21.63 10.01
C GLU A 138 -1.31 22.03 8.53
N ARG A 139 -0.41 21.43 7.73
CA ARG A 139 -0.37 21.65 6.29
C ARG A 139 -1.63 21.16 5.58
N VAL A 140 -2.14 19.96 5.92
CA VAL A 140 -3.40 19.44 5.37
C VAL A 140 -4.58 20.39 5.63
N ALA A 141 -4.65 20.99 6.82
CA ALA A 141 -5.70 21.94 7.15
C ALA A 141 -5.59 23.26 6.36
N LEU A 142 -4.39 23.67 5.96
CA LEU A 142 -4.17 24.85 5.11
C LEU A 142 -4.61 24.64 3.65
N GLU A 143 -4.69 23.40 3.19
CA GLU A 143 -5.12 23.07 1.81
C GLU A 143 -6.64 23.23 1.62
N SER A 144 -7.43 23.28 2.69
CA SER A 144 -8.90 23.37 2.59
C SER A 144 -9.57 23.90 3.86
N ASP A 145 -10.37 24.96 3.71
CA ASP A 145 -11.23 25.53 4.78
C ASP A 145 -12.28 24.54 5.34
N SER A 146 -12.44 23.37 4.71
CA SER A 146 -13.36 22.32 5.16
C SER A 146 -12.71 21.32 6.11
N ILE A 147 -11.42 21.47 6.44
CA ILE A 147 -10.68 20.55 7.32
C ILE A 147 -10.36 21.26 8.64
N TYR A 148 -10.85 20.70 9.74
CA TYR A 148 -10.73 21.29 11.08
C TYR A 148 -9.91 20.39 11.98
N LEU A 149 -8.77 20.88 12.46
CA LEU A 149 -7.93 20.13 13.36
C LEU A 149 -8.60 19.86 14.71
N ARG A 150 -8.36 18.66 15.23
CA ARG A 150 -8.73 18.22 16.57
C ARG A 150 -7.54 17.53 17.22
N SER A 151 -7.34 17.78 18.50
CA SER A 151 -6.24 17.18 19.26
C SER A 151 -6.69 15.95 20.02
N ILE A 152 -5.71 15.14 20.43
CA ILE A 152 -5.86 14.03 21.35
C ILE A 152 -4.85 14.24 22.47
N SER A 153 -5.27 13.97 23.70
CA SER A 153 -4.39 14.01 24.86
C SER A 153 -3.70 12.65 25.02
N TRP A 154 -2.47 12.55 24.51
CA TRP A 154 -1.62 11.34 24.52
C TRP A 154 -0.87 11.15 25.85
N ARG A 155 -1.60 10.94 26.96
CA ARG A 155 -0.97 10.72 28.28
C ARG A 155 -0.60 9.25 28.47
N LYS A 156 0.23 8.98 29.48
CA LYS A 156 0.61 7.62 29.91
C LYS A 156 0.42 7.50 31.43
N PHE A 157 0.15 6.28 31.89
CA PHE A 157 0.25 5.92 33.30
C PHE A 157 1.73 5.80 33.71
N GLU A 158 1.99 5.66 35.01
CA GLU A 158 3.36 5.55 35.55
C GLU A 158 4.10 4.30 35.07
N ASP A 159 3.38 3.24 34.71
CA ASP A 159 3.92 2.01 34.12
C ASP A 159 4.18 2.11 32.61
N GLY A 160 3.89 3.26 32.00
CA GLY A 160 4.11 3.54 30.58
C GLY A 160 2.96 3.16 29.65
N PHE A 161 1.89 2.51 30.14
CA PHE A 161 0.72 2.20 29.31
C PHE A 161 -0.10 3.47 28.97
N PRO A 162 -0.79 3.50 27.82
CA PRO A 162 -1.48 4.70 27.34
C PRO A 162 -2.72 5.06 28.20
N ASN A 163 -2.83 6.34 28.58
CA ASN A 163 -3.98 6.97 29.27
C ASN A 163 -4.58 8.09 28.39
N LEU A 164 -5.15 7.67 27.27
CA LEU A 164 -5.56 8.58 26.19
C LEU A 164 -6.88 9.27 26.52
N PHE A 165 -7.05 10.49 26.04
CA PHE A 165 -8.30 11.23 26.17
C PHE A 165 -8.59 12.02 24.90
N ILE A 166 -9.83 11.96 24.42
CA ILE A 166 -10.32 12.69 23.25
C ILE A 166 -11.15 13.88 23.75
N PRO A 167 -10.61 15.12 23.75
CA PRO A 167 -11.34 16.30 24.19
C PRO A 167 -12.57 16.54 23.31
N ASN A 168 -13.65 17.03 23.92
CA ASN A 168 -14.90 17.38 23.22
C ASN A 168 -15.49 16.25 22.36
N ALA A 169 -15.42 14.99 22.84
CA ALA A 169 -15.98 13.82 22.13
C ALA A 169 -17.48 13.95 21.80
N HIS A 170 -18.25 14.73 22.58
CA HIS A 170 -19.65 15.02 22.25
C HIS A 170 -19.79 15.91 21.01
N GLY A 171 -18.85 16.84 20.78
CA GLY A 171 -18.89 17.79 19.69
C GLY A 171 -18.75 17.16 18.30
N ILE A 172 -18.12 15.99 18.19
CA ILE A 172 -17.88 15.31 16.90
C ILE A 172 -19.03 14.38 16.45
N ARG A 173 -20.08 14.24 17.26
CA ARG A 173 -21.24 13.40 16.91
C ARG A 173 -21.89 13.88 15.60
N GLY A 174 -22.20 12.96 14.71
CA GLY A 174 -22.76 13.26 13.39
C GLY A 174 -21.80 13.95 12.42
N GLN A 175 -20.53 14.16 12.78
CA GLN A 175 -19.54 14.76 11.88
C GLN A 175 -18.77 13.71 11.10
N HIS A 176 -18.15 14.12 9.99
CA HIS A 176 -17.13 13.34 9.31
C HIS A 176 -15.81 13.50 10.05
N VAL A 177 -15.20 12.38 10.43
CA VAL A 177 -13.98 12.38 11.23
C VAL A 177 -12.90 11.64 10.48
N ALA A 178 -11.70 12.20 10.49
CA ALA A 178 -10.50 11.55 9.99
C ALA A 178 -9.44 11.47 11.09
N PHE A 179 -8.55 10.48 10.98
CA PHE A 179 -7.38 10.37 11.82
C PHE A 179 -6.12 10.21 10.96
N LEU A 180 -5.20 11.18 11.04
CA LEU A 180 -3.88 11.09 10.44
C LEU A 180 -2.93 10.36 11.39
N ALA A 181 -2.68 9.10 11.07
CA ALA A 181 -1.88 8.17 11.84
C ALA A 181 -0.42 8.13 11.38
N SER A 182 0.45 7.64 12.27
CA SER A 182 1.85 7.31 11.98
C SER A 182 2.18 5.99 12.65
N PHE A 183 2.51 4.95 11.90
CA PHE A 183 2.90 3.66 12.47
C PHE A 183 4.43 3.53 12.54
N SER A 184 5.06 4.49 13.20
CA SER A 184 6.53 4.63 13.28
C SER A 184 7.22 3.54 14.13
N SER A 185 6.50 2.96 15.09
CA SER A 185 7.01 1.89 15.96
C SER A 185 5.88 1.03 16.53
N PRO A 186 6.14 -0.21 16.98
CA PRO A 186 5.12 -1.06 17.60
C PRO A 186 4.40 -0.43 18.80
N GLY A 187 5.13 0.32 19.64
CA GLY A 187 4.53 1.03 20.79
C GLY A 187 3.58 2.14 20.35
N VAL A 188 3.96 2.90 19.31
CA VAL A 188 3.13 3.95 18.72
C VAL A 188 1.89 3.37 18.01
N ILE A 189 2.01 2.20 17.37
CA ILE A 189 0.87 1.46 16.81
C ILE A 189 -0.12 1.10 17.91
N PHE A 190 0.36 0.52 19.02
CA PHE A 190 -0.50 0.05 20.11
C PHE A 190 -1.36 1.18 20.71
N GLU A 191 -0.77 2.34 21.01
CA GLU A 191 -1.55 3.47 21.54
C GLU A 191 -2.52 4.04 20.49
N GLN A 192 -2.13 4.14 19.22
CA GLN A 192 -2.99 4.67 18.15
C GLN A 192 -4.16 3.74 17.84
N LEU A 193 -4.00 2.42 17.91
CA LEU A 193 -5.10 1.47 17.74
C LEU A 193 -6.26 1.75 18.72
N SER A 194 -5.95 2.16 19.96
CA SER A 194 -6.97 2.51 20.95
C SER A 194 -7.83 3.70 20.50
N VAL A 195 -7.22 4.71 19.89
CA VAL A 195 -7.92 5.88 19.31
C VAL A 195 -8.71 5.48 18.06
N ILE A 196 -8.07 4.74 17.15
CA ILE A 196 -8.66 4.29 15.89
C ILE A 196 -9.93 3.46 16.17
N PHE A 197 -9.93 2.62 17.20
CA PHE A 197 -11.10 1.83 17.58
C PHE A 197 -12.17 2.64 18.33
N ALA A 198 -11.77 3.70 19.03
CA ALA A 198 -12.68 4.54 19.79
C ALA A 198 -13.46 5.53 18.91
N LEU A 199 -12.80 6.22 17.97
CA LEU A 199 -13.40 7.30 17.18
C LEU A 199 -14.70 6.90 16.45
N PRO A 200 -14.78 5.77 15.73
CA PRO A 200 -16.03 5.31 15.08
C PRO A 200 -17.19 5.11 16.05
N ARG A 201 -16.91 4.73 17.30
CA ARG A 201 -17.92 4.47 18.34
C ARG A 201 -18.49 5.75 18.95
N LEU A 202 -17.92 6.92 18.66
CA LEU A 202 -18.38 8.21 19.17
C LEU A 202 -19.54 8.80 18.35
N PHE A 203 -20.36 7.95 17.72
CA PHE A 203 -21.53 8.32 16.92
C PHE A 203 -21.22 9.30 15.78
N ILE A 204 -20.02 9.19 15.20
CA ILE A 204 -19.59 9.99 14.04
C ILE A 204 -20.31 9.50 12.76
N SER A 205 -20.44 10.38 11.76
CA SER A 205 -21.10 10.05 10.50
C SER A 205 -20.24 9.18 9.60
N SER A 206 -18.94 9.43 9.50
CA SER A 206 -18.01 8.58 8.74
C SER A 206 -16.63 8.65 9.35
N PHE A 207 -15.84 7.58 9.18
CA PHE A 207 -14.45 7.54 9.62
C PHE A 207 -13.49 7.30 8.45
N THR A 208 -12.45 8.13 8.37
CA THR A 208 -11.32 7.94 7.46
C THR A 208 -10.02 7.81 8.25
N LEU A 209 -9.37 6.66 8.18
CA LEU A 209 -8.02 6.48 8.67
C LEU A 209 -7.04 6.82 7.55
N VAL A 210 -6.25 7.88 7.73
CA VAL A 210 -5.13 8.20 6.84
C VAL A 210 -3.87 7.62 7.46
N LEU A 211 -3.32 6.59 6.85
CA LEU A 211 -2.09 5.92 7.24
C LEU A 211 -1.09 6.07 6.08
N PRO A 212 -0.32 7.19 6.02
CA PRO A 212 0.51 7.49 4.86
C PRO A 212 1.47 6.38 4.47
N PHE A 213 2.03 5.66 5.45
CA PHE A 213 2.96 4.55 5.24
C PHE A 213 2.47 3.29 5.98
N PHE A 214 2.44 2.16 5.25
CA PHE A 214 2.08 0.85 5.79
C PHE A 214 3.35 0.02 6.11
N PRO A 215 3.80 -0.03 7.38
CA PRO A 215 5.18 -0.40 7.72
C PRO A 215 5.54 -1.87 7.48
N THR A 216 4.56 -2.78 7.51
CA THR A 216 4.79 -4.21 7.29
C THR A 216 4.61 -4.64 5.83
N GLY A 217 4.32 -3.70 4.92
CA GLY A 217 3.99 -4.00 3.51
C GLY A 217 5.09 -4.73 2.74
N SER A 218 6.36 -4.60 3.12
CA SER A 218 7.47 -5.35 2.50
C SER A 218 7.63 -6.80 2.98
N TYR A 219 6.80 -7.24 3.92
CA TYR A 219 6.75 -8.62 4.42
C TYR A 219 5.34 -9.19 4.20
N GLU A 220 4.90 -9.11 2.94
CA GLU A 220 3.58 -9.49 2.45
C GLU A 220 3.46 -10.97 2.11
N ARG A 221 4.56 -11.62 1.75
CA ARG A 221 4.58 -13.01 1.29
C ARG A 221 5.45 -13.88 2.18
N MET A 222 5.15 -15.18 2.19
CA MET A 222 6.01 -16.22 2.74
C MET A 222 6.98 -16.67 1.64
N GLU A 223 8.28 -16.70 1.93
CA GLU A 223 9.26 -17.30 1.03
C GLU A 223 9.46 -18.78 1.37
N ASP A 224 9.48 -19.09 2.68
CA ASP A 224 9.56 -20.45 3.22
C ASP A 224 8.36 -20.78 4.13
N GLU A 225 8.08 -22.07 4.30
CA GLU A 225 7.06 -22.54 5.24
C GLU A 225 7.45 -22.14 6.68
N GLY A 226 6.54 -21.48 7.39
CA GLY A 226 6.77 -20.93 8.72
C GLY A 226 7.07 -19.43 8.75
N ASP A 227 7.33 -18.79 7.60
CA ASP A 227 7.34 -17.33 7.52
C ASP A 227 6.00 -16.74 7.95
N VAL A 228 6.04 -15.62 8.67
CA VAL A 228 4.83 -14.92 9.12
C VAL A 228 4.65 -13.65 8.28
N ALA A 229 3.66 -13.64 7.39
CA ALA A 229 3.31 -12.47 6.58
C ALA A 229 2.73 -11.34 7.45
N THR A 230 3.59 -10.52 8.05
CA THR A 230 3.17 -9.45 8.99
C THR A 230 2.32 -8.36 8.33
N ALA A 231 2.40 -8.16 7.01
CA ALA A 231 1.48 -7.30 6.26
C ALA A 231 0.02 -7.78 6.42
N PHE A 232 -0.20 -9.10 6.29
CA PHE A 232 -1.52 -9.70 6.43
C PHE A 232 -2.06 -9.52 7.86
N THR A 233 -1.23 -9.77 8.88
CA THR A 233 -1.63 -9.60 10.28
C THR A 233 -2.06 -8.16 10.56
N LEU A 234 -1.27 -7.17 10.16
CA LEU A 234 -1.61 -5.76 10.39
C LEU A 234 -2.87 -5.34 9.63
N ALA A 235 -3.02 -5.75 8.37
CA ALA A 235 -4.22 -5.49 7.58
C ALA A 235 -5.48 -6.09 8.23
N ARG A 236 -5.39 -7.31 8.80
CA ARG A 236 -6.48 -7.95 9.54
C ARG A 236 -6.78 -7.25 10.86
N THR A 237 -5.76 -6.77 11.58
CA THR A 237 -5.97 -5.91 12.76
C THR A 237 -6.74 -4.64 12.40
N LEU A 238 -6.34 -3.94 11.34
CA LEU A 238 -7.05 -2.75 10.85
C LEU A 238 -8.45 -3.08 10.30
N SER A 239 -8.66 -4.28 9.79
CA SER A 239 -10.00 -4.72 9.37
C SER A 239 -10.98 -4.80 10.54
N ASN A 240 -10.51 -4.95 11.78
CA ASN A 240 -11.39 -5.00 12.95
C ASN A 240 -11.78 -3.62 13.49
N ILE A 241 -11.46 -2.53 12.79
CA ILE A 241 -11.91 -1.19 13.15
C ILE A 241 -13.45 -1.16 13.17
N PRO A 242 -14.09 -0.68 14.26
CA PRO A 242 -15.54 -0.61 14.34
C PRO A 242 -16.14 0.26 13.24
N ILE A 243 -17.26 -0.19 12.70
CA ILE A 243 -17.99 0.51 11.65
C ILE A 243 -18.68 1.76 12.25
N SER A 244 -18.53 2.91 11.58
CA SER A 244 -19.19 4.17 11.96
C SER A 244 -20.67 4.19 11.52
N ARG A 245 -21.44 5.23 11.87
CA ARG A 245 -22.87 5.29 11.49
C ARG A 245 -23.10 5.26 9.98
N GLY A 246 -22.19 5.84 9.21
CA GLY A 246 -22.27 5.91 7.75
C GLY A 246 -21.58 4.77 7.03
N GLY A 247 -21.09 3.75 7.75
CA GLY A 247 -20.54 2.54 7.15
C GLY A 247 -19.04 2.32 7.42
N PRO A 248 -18.42 1.44 6.59
CA PRO A 248 -17.03 1.00 6.73
C PRO A 248 -16.04 2.15 6.81
N THR A 249 -14.90 1.90 7.44
CA THR A 249 -13.82 2.90 7.54
C THR A 249 -13.09 3.01 6.20
N SER A 250 -12.95 4.22 5.66
CA SER A 250 -12.04 4.47 4.53
C SER A 250 -10.60 4.46 5.03
N LEU A 251 -9.72 3.67 4.41
CA LEU A 251 -8.30 3.56 4.79
C LEU A 251 -7.44 4.11 3.65
N VAL A 252 -6.86 5.30 3.83
CA VAL A 252 -5.98 5.94 2.83
C VAL A 252 -4.53 5.55 3.10
N ILE A 253 -3.87 4.95 2.12
CA ILE A 253 -2.45 4.56 2.15
C ILE A 253 -1.79 5.05 0.87
N PHE A 254 -0.58 5.60 0.96
CA PHE A 254 0.19 6.02 -0.21
C PHE A 254 1.15 4.92 -0.62
N ASP A 255 1.25 4.67 -1.93
CA ASP A 255 2.23 3.78 -2.58
C ASP A 255 2.52 2.47 -1.83
N ILE A 256 1.44 1.74 -1.50
CA ILE A 256 1.53 0.42 -0.87
C ILE A 256 2.46 -0.51 -1.65
N HIS A 257 3.25 -1.31 -0.92
CA HIS A 257 4.36 -2.08 -1.50
C HIS A 257 3.88 -3.05 -2.58
N ALA A 258 2.83 -3.81 -2.31
CA ALA A 258 2.17 -4.68 -3.28
C ALA A 258 0.67 -4.38 -3.36
N LEU A 259 0.18 -4.13 -4.58
CA LEU A 259 -1.24 -3.83 -4.82
C LEU A 259 -2.17 -4.99 -4.38
N GLN A 260 -1.64 -6.21 -4.37
CA GLN A 260 -2.30 -7.43 -3.92
C GLN A 260 -2.66 -7.39 -2.42
N GLU A 261 -1.98 -6.58 -1.61
CA GLU A 261 -2.31 -6.38 -0.20
C GLU A 261 -3.74 -5.85 -0.01
N ARG A 262 -4.39 -5.30 -1.06
CA ARG A 262 -5.83 -5.02 -1.07
C ARG A 262 -6.68 -6.19 -0.56
N PHE A 263 -6.29 -7.42 -0.90
CA PHE A 263 -7.00 -8.63 -0.51
C PHE A 263 -6.72 -9.08 0.93
N TYR A 264 -5.78 -8.43 1.63
CA TYR A 264 -5.54 -8.68 3.06
C TYR A 264 -6.52 -7.94 3.94
N PHE A 265 -7.14 -6.88 3.44
CA PHE A 265 -8.18 -6.16 4.16
C PHE A 265 -9.52 -6.89 4.08
N GLY A 266 -10.29 -6.87 5.17
CA GLY A 266 -11.67 -7.35 5.23
C GLY A 266 -12.68 -6.26 4.88
N ASP A 267 -13.95 -6.65 4.72
CA ASP A 267 -15.00 -5.80 4.15
C ASP A 267 -15.44 -4.61 5.04
N SER A 268 -15.02 -4.60 6.30
CA SER A 268 -15.25 -3.52 7.28
C SER A 268 -14.34 -2.30 7.08
N VAL A 269 -13.37 -2.39 6.18
CA VAL A 269 -12.52 -1.27 5.76
C VAL A 269 -12.45 -1.18 4.23
N LEU A 270 -12.34 0.04 3.72
CA LEU A 270 -12.27 0.35 2.30
C LEU A 270 -10.88 0.92 1.99
N PRO A 271 -9.91 0.09 1.58
CA PRO A 271 -8.58 0.58 1.24
C PRO A 271 -8.61 1.46 -0.02
N CYS A 272 -8.24 2.72 0.16
CA CYS A 272 -7.99 3.73 -0.85
C CYS A 272 -6.49 3.87 -0.99
N PHE A 273 -5.95 3.42 -2.13
CA PHE A 273 -4.52 3.48 -2.40
C PHE A 273 -4.24 4.69 -3.27
N GLU A 274 -3.53 5.64 -2.70
CA GLU A 274 -3.08 6.87 -3.34
C GLU A 274 -1.61 6.76 -3.73
N SER A 275 -1.10 7.73 -4.49
CA SER A 275 0.31 7.75 -4.93
C SER A 275 0.93 9.12 -4.73
N GLY A 276 2.20 9.16 -4.33
CA GLY A 276 3.00 10.39 -4.26
C GLY A 276 3.62 10.79 -5.60
N VAL A 277 3.51 9.96 -6.65
CA VAL A 277 4.06 10.23 -7.98
C VAL A 277 3.57 11.55 -8.61
N PRO A 278 2.31 12.00 -8.44
CA PRO A 278 1.88 13.33 -8.91
C PRO A 278 2.75 14.47 -8.37
N LEU A 279 3.17 14.40 -7.10
CA LEU A 279 4.08 15.37 -6.49
C LEU A 279 5.45 15.37 -7.16
N LEU A 280 5.99 14.17 -7.44
CA LEU A 280 7.23 14.03 -8.20
C LEU A 280 7.09 14.69 -9.58
N LYS A 281 6.03 14.38 -10.33
CA LYS A 281 5.82 14.93 -11.69
C LYS A 281 5.78 16.46 -11.68
N ASN A 282 5.05 17.05 -10.74
CA ASN A 282 4.98 18.49 -10.57
C ASN A 282 6.37 19.07 -10.27
N ARG A 283 7.16 18.40 -9.42
CA ARG A 283 8.51 18.84 -9.08
C ARG A 283 9.49 18.74 -10.24
N LEU A 284 9.42 17.67 -11.04
CA LEU A 284 10.26 17.47 -12.22
C LEU A 284 9.98 18.53 -13.30
N GLN A 285 8.73 18.95 -13.47
CA GLN A 285 8.36 20.03 -14.40
C GLN A 285 8.95 21.39 -14.03
N GLN A 286 9.28 21.60 -12.75
CA GLN A 286 9.88 22.84 -12.25
C GLN A 286 11.42 22.86 -12.37
N LEU A 287 12.03 21.74 -12.79
CA LEU A 287 13.47 21.69 -12.98
C LEU A 287 13.88 22.42 -14.27
N PRO A 288 15.06 23.07 -14.30
CA PRO A 288 15.54 23.78 -15.49
C PRO A 288 15.79 22.84 -16.68
N ASP A 289 16.07 21.56 -16.41
CA ASP A 289 16.35 20.50 -17.37
C ASP A 289 15.17 19.53 -17.54
N SER A 290 13.93 19.99 -17.28
CA SER A 290 12.70 19.18 -17.32
C SER A 290 12.51 18.34 -18.60
N GLU A 291 12.97 18.86 -19.74
CA GLU A 291 12.90 18.20 -21.06
C GLU A 291 13.96 17.09 -21.24
N ASN A 292 15.01 17.04 -20.41
CA ASN A 292 16.11 16.07 -20.50
C ASN A 292 16.07 14.98 -19.41
N ILE A 293 14.91 14.77 -18.79
CA ILE A 293 14.74 13.80 -17.71
C ILE A 293 14.49 12.39 -18.24
N SER A 294 15.12 11.39 -17.64
CA SER A 294 14.75 9.97 -17.75
C SER A 294 14.37 9.42 -16.38
N ILE A 295 13.46 8.45 -16.36
CA ILE A 295 13.12 7.71 -15.14
C ILE A 295 13.83 6.38 -15.14
N ALA A 296 14.58 6.09 -14.07
CA ALA A 296 15.18 4.78 -13.83
C ALA A 296 14.41 4.01 -12.76
N PHE A 297 14.23 2.71 -12.96
CA PHE A 297 13.71 1.80 -11.94
C PHE A 297 14.84 0.89 -11.46
N PRO A 298 15.10 0.83 -10.14
CA PRO A 298 16.22 0.06 -9.60
C PRO A 298 16.02 -1.46 -9.71
N ASP A 299 14.77 -1.92 -9.85
CA ASP A 299 14.41 -3.30 -10.17
C ASP A 299 13.05 -3.41 -10.87
N ASP A 300 12.69 -4.64 -11.30
CA ASP A 300 11.43 -4.94 -11.97
C ASP A 300 10.19 -4.68 -11.10
N GLY A 301 10.33 -4.70 -9.76
CA GLY A 301 9.23 -4.44 -8.82
C GLY A 301 8.82 -2.97 -8.84
N ALA A 302 9.81 -2.08 -8.73
CA ALA A 302 9.60 -0.64 -8.86
C ALA A 302 9.01 -0.28 -10.24
N TRP A 303 9.52 -0.87 -11.32
CA TRP A 303 8.97 -0.67 -12.66
C TRP A 303 7.50 -1.07 -12.73
N LYS A 304 7.14 -2.29 -12.29
CA LYS A 304 5.75 -2.78 -12.28
C LYS A 304 4.80 -1.83 -11.53
N ARG A 305 5.27 -1.23 -10.44
CA ARG A 305 4.47 -0.32 -9.60
C ARG A 305 4.22 1.04 -10.24
N PHE A 306 5.22 1.61 -10.90
CA PHE A 306 5.18 3.03 -11.28
C PHE A 306 5.19 3.34 -12.78
N HIS A 307 5.57 2.40 -13.65
CA HIS A 307 5.76 2.66 -15.09
C HIS A 307 4.55 3.33 -15.75
N LYS A 308 3.31 2.92 -15.43
CA LYS A 308 2.10 3.50 -16.01
C LYS A 308 1.91 4.97 -15.67
N GLN A 309 2.29 5.39 -14.46
CA GLN A 309 2.16 6.77 -14.01
C GLN A 309 3.24 7.68 -14.61
N LEU A 310 4.36 7.09 -15.04
CA LEU A 310 5.58 7.75 -15.51
C LEU A 310 5.90 7.47 -17.00
N GLN A 311 4.97 6.87 -17.74
CA GLN A 311 5.16 6.43 -19.13
C GLN A 311 5.50 7.55 -20.13
N HIS A 312 5.36 8.82 -19.74
CA HIS A 312 5.68 9.98 -20.57
C HIS A 312 7.18 10.33 -20.56
N PHE A 313 7.96 9.74 -19.65
CA PHE A 313 9.40 9.90 -19.60
C PHE A 313 10.09 8.71 -20.28
N PRO A 314 11.25 8.91 -20.95
CA PRO A 314 12.10 7.81 -21.35
C PRO A 314 12.48 6.98 -20.11
N MET A 315 12.30 5.66 -20.22
CA MET A 315 12.49 4.73 -19.12
C MET A 315 13.83 3.99 -19.22
N ILE A 316 14.44 3.79 -18.07
CA ILE A 316 15.63 2.99 -17.86
C ILE A 316 15.27 1.93 -16.83
N ILE A 317 15.55 0.67 -17.13
CA ILE A 317 15.27 -0.44 -16.23
C ILE A 317 16.60 -1.03 -15.80
N CYS A 318 16.82 -1.09 -14.49
CA CYS A 318 17.92 -1.82 -13.90
C CYS A 318 17.41 -3.16 -13.36
N ASN A 319 18.31 -4.12 -13.23
CA ASN A 319 18.03 -5.40 -12.60
C ASN A 319 18.90 -5.55 -11.35
N LYS A 320 18.25 -5.94 -10.25
CA LYS A 320 18.90 -6.25 -8.98
C LYS A 320 19.23 -7.73 -8.94
N VAL A 321 20.52 -8.05 -9.01
CA VAL A 321 21.03 -9.42 -8.89
C VAL A 321 21.66 -9.57 -7.50
N ARG A 322 21.39 -10.69 -6.85
CA ARG A 322 22.08 -11.09 -5.61
C ARG A 322 23.17 -12.09 -5.99
N GLU A 323 24.42 -11.75 -5.71
CA GLU A 323 25.57 -12.64 -5.86
C GLU A 323 26.15 -12.88 -4.46
N GLY A 324 25.75 -14.00 -3.83
CA GLY A 324 25.98 -14.22 -2.41
C GLY A 324 25.32 -13.14 -1.56
N ASP A 325 26.08 -12.55 -0.63
CA ASP A 325 25.62 -11.44 0.22
C ASP A 325 25.67 -10.07 -0.48
N GLN A 326 26.27 -9.99 -1.67
CA GLN A 326 26.41 -8.72 -2.40
C GLN A 326 25.19 -8.44 -3.27
N ARG A 327 24.74 -7.17 -3.21
CA ARG A 327 23.68 -6.64 -4.07
C ARG A 327 24.32 -5.91 -5.23
N ILE A 328 24.12 -6.41 -6.43
CA ILE A 328 24.66 -5.82 -7.66
C ILE A 328 23.48 -5.34 -8.50
N VAL A 329 23.56 -4.10 -8.97
CA VAL A 329 22.61 -3.55 -9.93
C VAL A 329 23.25 -3.58 -11.31
N ARG A 330 22.48 -3.96 -12.34
CA ARG A 330 22.93 -3.96 -13.74
C ARG A 330 21.92 -3.21 -14.60
N LEU A 331 22.40 -2.44 -15.58
CA LEU A 331 21.53 -1.83 -16.58
C LEU A 331 20.93 -2.94 -17.47
N LYS A 332 19.60 -3.01 -17.56
CA LYS A 332 18.86 -4.01 -18.34
C LYS A 332 18.38 -3.41 -19.65
N GLU A 333 17.71 -2.26 -19.58
CA GLU A 333 17.10 -1.56 -20.73
C GLU A 333 17.21 -0.04 -20.57
N GLY A 334 17.22 0.69 -21.68
CA GLY A 334 17.31 2.16 -21.72
C GLY A 334 18.74 2.71 -21.83
N ASP A 335 18.86 4.02 -22.06
CA ASP A 335 20.13 4.72 -22.21
C ASP A 335 20.20 5.95 -21.28
N PRO A 336 21.07 5.95 -20.25
CA PRO A 336 21.24 7.09 -19.36
C PRO A 336 22.10 8.21 -19.94
N ARG A 337 22.81 8.00 -21.05
CA ARG A 337 23.87 8.92 -21.52
C ARG A 337 23.39 10.35 -21.74
N GLY A 338 24.05 11.30 -21.09
CA GLY A 338 23.77 12.73 -21.23
C GLY A 338 22.40 13.16 -20.71
N ARG A 339 21.78 12.38 -19.82
CA ARG A 339 20.46 12.66 -19.26
C ARG A 339 20.51 12.91 -17.76
N HIS A 340 19.55 13.68 -17.26
CA HIS A 340 19.24 13.70 -15.83
C HIS A 340 18.36 12.50 -15.50
N VAL A 341 18.94 11.50 -14.84
CA VAL A 341 18.25 10.25 -14.52
C VAL A 341 17.68 10.32 -13.09
N VAL A 342 16.39 10.10 -12.95
CA VAL A 342 15.70 10.05 -11.66
C VAL A 342 15.33 8.62 -11.33
N ILE A 343 15.95 8.06 -10.29
CA ILE A 343 15.65 6.72 -9.78
C ILE A 343 14.35 6.78 -8.98
N VAL A 344 13.34 5.97 -9.31
CA VAL A 344 12.03 5.96 -8.64
C VAL A 344 11.79 4.61 -7.97
N ASP A 345 11.48 4.62 -6.68
CA ASP A 345 11.05 3.45 -5.91
C ASP A 345 9.95 3.83 -4.89
N ASP A 346 9.31 2.85 -4.24
CA ASP A 346 8.24 3.12 -3.26
C ASP A 346 8.84 3.56 -1.92
N LEU A 347 9.92 2.90 -1.51
CA LEU A 347 10.53 3.11 -0.22
C LEU A 347 12.04 2.91 -0.25
N VAL A 348 12.70 3.38 0.81
CA VAL A 348 14.11 3.10 1.06
C VAL A 348 14.36 2.81 2.53
N GLN A 349 15.10 1.73 2.80
CA GLN A 349 15.60 1.39 4.13
C GLN A 349 17.11 1.60 4.19
N SER A 350 17.91 0.58 3.84
CA SER A 350 19.38 0.68 3.88
C SER A 350 19.98 1.63 2.84
N GLY A 351 19.30 1.86 1.72
CA GLY A 351 19.78 2.65 0.59
C GLY A 351 20.73 1.95 -0.39
N GLY A 352 21.14 0.71 -0.10
CA GLY A 352 22.15 0.01 -0.91
C GLY A 352 21.77 -0.13 -2.38
N THR A 353 20.52 -0.51 -2.69
CA THR A 353 20.05 -0.65 -4.09
C THR A 353 20.09 0.68 -4.84
N LEU A 354 19.66 1.78 -4.22
CA LEU A 354 19.65 3.10 -4.86
C LEU A 354 21.07 3.62 -5.12
N ILE A 355 21.98 3.43 -4.17
CA ILE A 355 23.40 3.83 -4.32
C ILE A 355 24.07 3.04 -5.44
N GLU A 356 23.87 1.72 -5.50
CA GLU A 356 24.43 0.91 -6.59
C GLU A 356 23.81 1.27 -7.95
N CYS A 357 22.50 1.52 -7.99
CA CYS A 357 21.83 2.03 -9.18
C CYS A 357 22.42 3.37 -9.64
N GLN A 358 22.65 4.30 -8.72
CA GLN A 358 23.28 5.59 -9.00
C GLN A 358 24.68 5.43 -9.60
N LYS A 359 25.52 4.55 -9.04
CA LYS A 359 26.85 4.25 -9.59
C LYS A 359 26.78 3.66 -11.00
N VAL A 360 25.86 2.72 -11.23
CA VAL A 360 25.67 2.08 -12.54
C VAL A 360 25.24 3.12 -13.57
N LEU A 361 24.26 3.97 -13.25
CA LEU A 361 23.79 5.03 -14.15
C LEU A 361 24.89 6.03 -14.47
N ALA A 362 25.66 6.46 -13.47
CA ALA A 362 26.81 7.34 -13.67
C ALA A 362 27.89 6.70 -14.56
N ALA A 363 28.23 5.43 -14.32
CA ALA A 363 29.20 4.69 -15.13
C ALA A 363 28.76 4.52 -16.60
N HIS A 364 27.45 4.51 -16.86
CA HIS A 364 26.89 4.47 -18.20
C HIS A 364 26.66 5.87 -18.79
N GLY A 365 27.18 6.94 -18.16
CA GLY A 365 27.22 8.28 -18.73
C GLY A 365 26.01 9.16 -18.43
N ALA A 366 25.20 8.86 -17.41
CA ALA A 366 24.25 9.83 -16.87
C ALA A 366 24.94 11.18 -16.63
N GLU A 367 24.26 12.29 -16.92
CA GLU A 367 24.79 13.64 -16.66
C GLU A 367 24.59 13.99 -15.18
N ARG A 368 23.40 13.68 -14.66
CA ARG A 368 22.99 13.89 -13.27
C ARG A 368 22.18 12.67 -12.82
N VAL A 369 22.26 12.35 -11.53
CA VAL A 369 21.40 11.31 -10.93
C VAL A 369 20.67 11.90 -9.73
N SER A 370 19.35 11.75 -9.72
CA SER A 370 18.49 12.04 -8.57
C SER A 370 17.72 10.78 -8.16
N ALA A 371 17.12 10.80 -6.98
CA ALA A 371 16.24 9.73 -6.52
C ALA A 371 14.93 10.30 -5.99
N TYR A 372 13.86 9.51 -6.12
CA TYR A 372 12.59 9.72 -5.47
C TYR A 372 12.16 8.42 -4.79
N VAL A 373 11.70 8.54 -3.55
CA VAL A 373 10.88 7.50 -2.91
C VAL A 373 9.71 8.12 -2.19
N THR A 374 8.58 7.43 -2.13
CA THR A 374 7.46 7.89 -1.32
C THR A 374 7.83 7.79 0.15
N HIS A 375 8.39 6.66 0.59
CA HIS A 375 8.68 6.39 2.01
C HIS A 375 10.19 6.34 2.32
N GLY A 376 10.71 7.41 2.92
CA GLY A 376 12.07 7.45 3.47
C GLY A 376 12.12 6.83 4.87
N ILE A 377 12.39 5.52 4.99
CA ILE A 377 12.35 4.82 6.31
C ILE A 377 13.66 4.98 7.07
N PHE A 378 14.78 4.82 6.37
CA PHE A 378 16.16 5.01 6.87
C PHE A 378 16.48 4.57 8.31
N PRO A 379 16.32 3.28 8.66
CA PRO A 379 16.72 2.79 9.97
C PRO A 379 18.22 3.01 10.22
N ASN A 380 18.59 3.23 11.48
CA ASN A 380 19.99 3.47 11.89
C ASN A 380 20.67 4.61 11.13
N ARG A 381 19.92 5.67 10.79
CA ARG A 381 20.42 6.83 10.03
C ARG A 381 21.10 6.46 8.71
N SER A 382 20.62 5.43 8.04
CA SER A 382 21.14 5.04 6.72
C SER A 382 21.01 6.14 5.65
N TRP A 383 20.23 7.19 5.91
CA TRP A 383 20.18 8.41 5.09
C TRP A 383 21.53 9.12 5.00
N GLU A 384 22.42 8.99 6.01
CA GLU A 384 23.77 9.60 6.02
C GLU A 384 24.66 9.10 4.87
N ARG A 385 24.30 7.98 4.25
CA ARG A 385 25.03 7.39 3.11
C ARG A 385 24.82 8.16 1.80
N PHE A 386 23.81 9.02 1.73
CA PHE A 386 23.45 9.76 0.53
C PHE A 386 24.10 11.14 0.54
N ASN A 387 25.12 11.30 -0.30
CA ASN A 387 25.81 12.57 -0.46
C ASN A 387 25.12 13.44 -1.50
N ASN A 388 25.28 14.76 -1.36
CA ASN A 388 24.93 15.72 -2.38
C ASN A 388 25.95 15.73 -3.52
N ASP A 389 25.49 15.83 -4.77
CA ASP A 389 26.36 16.04 -5.92
C ASP A 389 26.99 17.44 -5.85
N ASN A 390 28.32 17.47 -5.71
CA ASN A 390 29.11 18.69 -5.59
C ASN A 390 29.70 19.16 -6.94
N GLY A 391 29.17 18.66 -8.07
CA GLY A 391 29.60 19.05 -9.41
C GLY A 391 30.86 18.32 -9.92
N VAL A 392 31.37 17.35 -9.15
CA VAL A 392 32.48 16.46 -9.57
C VAL A 392 31.97 15.36 -10.50
N GLY A 393 30.66 15.12 -10.52
CA GLY A 393 29.99 14.18 -11.39
C GLY A 393 29.01 13.25 -10.64
N PRO A 394 28.10 12.58 -11.37
CA PRO A 394 27.00 11.84 -10.79
C PRO A 394 27.41 10.56 -10.05
N SER A 395 28.70 10.20 -10.03
CA SER A 395 29.21 9.08 -9.24
C SER A 395 29.35 9.40 -7.75
N ASN A 396 29.43 10.67 -7.37
CA ASN A 396 29.81 11.09 -6.03
C ASN A 396 28.64 11.48 -5.11
N GLY A 397 27.44 11.63 -5.66
CA GLY A 397 26.25 12.00 -4.90
C GLY A 397 25.01 12.11 -5.79
N LEU A 398 23.87 12.35 -5.15
CA LEU A 398 22.63 12.66 -5.82
C LEU A 398 22.48 14.18 -5.98
N SER A 399 21.99 14.60 -7.13
CA SER A 399 21.59 15.99 -7.37
C SER A 399 20.39 16.41 -6.52
N TYR A 400 19.41 15.50 -6.37
CA TYR A 400 18.26 15.66 -5.49
C TYR A 400 17.84 14.27 -4.97
N PHE A 401 17.37 14.23 -3.74
CA PHE A 401 16.68 13.07 -3.19
C PHE A 401 15.32 13.51 -2.66
N TRP A 402 14.29 13.37 -3.49
CA TRP A 402 12.93 13.68 -3.11
C TRP A 402 12.34 12.55 -2.26
N ILE A 403 11.81 12.92 -1.10
CA ILE A 403 11.01 12.01 -0.27
C ILE A 403 9.71 12.70 0.10
N THR A 404 8.68 11.93 0.45
CA THR A 404 7.47 12.52 1.02
C THR A 404 7.53 12.61 2.54
N ASP A 405 6.54 13.25 3.14
CA ASP A 405 6.36 13.34 4.59
C ASP A 405 5.55 12.19 5.20
N SER A 406 5.44 11.05 4.50
CA SER A 406 4.82 9.83 5.03
C SER A 406 5.53 9.26 6.28
N CYS A 407 6.82 9.58 6.46
CA CYS A 407 7.67 9.10 7.55
C CYS A 407 8.16 10.30 8.40
N PRO A 408 7.38 10.77 9.40
CA PRO A 408 7.63 12.05 10.05
C PRO A 408 8.94 12.12 10.83
N LEU A 409 9.39 11.00 11.41
CA LEU A 409 10.65 10.94 12.15
C LEU A 409 11.84 11.17 11.22
N THR A 410 11.85 10.55 10.05
CA THR A 410 12.86 10.77 9.01
C THR A 410 12.85 12.22 8.54
N VAL A 411 11.67 12.78 8.25
CA VAL A 411 11.54 14.17 7.79
C VAL A 411 12.26 15.11 8.76
N LYS A 412 12.09 14.92 10.07
CA LYS A 412 12.77 15.74 11.09
C LYS A 412 14.29 15.62 11.02
N GLU A 413 14.83 14.46 10.67
CA GLU A 413 16.28 14.24 10.56
C GLU A 413 16.88 14.81 9.28
N VAL A 414 16.15 14.79 8.16
CA VAL A 414 16.71 15.16 6.84
C VAL A 414 16.23 16.50 6.29
N LYS A 415 15.23 17.14 6.91
CA LYS A 415 14.74 18.47 6.49
C LYS A 415 15.90 19.47 6.49
N ASN A 416 16.02 20.22 5.39
CA ASN A 416 17.09 21.18 5.12
C ASN A 416 18.50 20.57 5.01
N ARG A 417 18.62 19.27 4.69
CA ARG A 417 19.91 18.61 4.45
C ARG A 417 20.00 18.13 3.01
N PRO A 418 20.87 18.71 2.18
CA PRO A 418 21.13 18.17 0.85
C PRO A 418 21.60 16.71 0.93
N PRO A 419 21.22 15.84 -0.02
CA PRO A 419 20.41 16.14 -1.21
C PRO A 419 18.89 16.11 -0.98
N PHE A 420 18.43 15.96 0.27
CA PHE A 420 17.02 15.71 0.58
C PHE A 420 16.12 16.93 0.37
N GLU A 421 15.01 16.69 -0.31
CA GLU A 421 13.92 17.66 -0.50
C GLU A 421 12.58 16.98 -0.20
N ILE A 422 11.74 17.61 0.63
CA ILE A 422 10.48 17.02 1.09
C ILE A 422 9.33 17.46 0.19
N LEU A 423 8.66 16.51 -0.45
CA LEU A 423 7.43 16.72 -1.22
C LEU A 423 6.23 16.39 -0.33
N SER A 424 5.50 17.41 0.11
CA SER A 424 4.44 17.20 1.10
C SER A 424 3.20 16.50 0.54
N LEU A 425 2.70 15.50 1.25
CA LEU A 425 1.43 14.81 0.97
C LEU A 425 0.20 15.63 1.36
N ALA A 426 0.36 16.86 1.87
CA ALA A 426 -0.73 17.64 2.42
C ALA A 426 -1.91 17.82 1.46
N GLY A 427 -1.62 18.23 0.21
CA GLY A 427 -2.64 18.41 -0.83
C GLY A 427 -3.34 17.11 -1.21
N GLU A 428 -2.59 16.02 -1.38
CA GLU A 428 -3.14 14.71 -1.74
C GLU A 428 -4.02 14.14 -0.60
N ILE A 429 -3.59 14.29 0.66
CA ILE A 429 -4.40 13.90 1.83
C ILE A 429 -5.66 14.76 1.90
N ALA A 430 -5.56 16.08 1.72
CA ALA A 430 -6.72 16.97 1.75
C ALA A 430 -7.74 16.61 0.66
N ALA A 431 -7.26 16.25 -0.54
CA ALA A 431 -8.09 15.76 -1.63
C ALA A 431 -8.77 14.41 -1.27
N ALA A 432 -8.02 13.44 -0.73
CA ALA A 432 -8.55 12.14 -0.34
C ALA A 432 -9.62 12.23 0.77
N LEU A 433 -9.54 13.22 1.65
CA LEU A 433 -10.55 13.46 2.70
C LEU A 433 -11.89 13.98 2.16
N GLN A 434 -11.94 14.43 0.90
CA GLN A 434 -13.15 14.93 0.23
C GLN A 434 -13.86 13.87 -0.61
N ILE A 435 -13.40 12.61 -0.58
CA ILE A 435 -14.05 11.46 -1.22
C ILE A 435 -15.35 11.06 -0.49
#